data_AF-Q894E6-F1
#
_entry.id   AF-Q894E6-F1
#
_cell.length_a   1.000
_cell.length_b   1.000
_cell.length_c   1.000
_cell.angle_alpha   90.00
_cell.angle_beta   90.00
_cell.angle_gamma   90.00
#
_symmetry.space_group_name_H-M   'P 1'
#
loop_
_entity.id
_entity.type
_entity.pdbx_description
1 polymer ?
#
loop_
_entity_poly.entity_id
_entity_poly.type
_entity_poly.pdbx_seq_one_letter_code
_entity_poly.pdbx_strand_id
1 'polypeptide(L)'
;MRYMKGLFKEKKRGFTLVELLVVMTIILILIGFLVPKIGGYRTKANKLKAENCAKQIYTAAMCSYGETNGKFKEDNLKETIKLLVGVDTEADSEETIKIEDVRDDEAIVTFVIEDKNYSIGINKDGYELKDK
;
A
#
# COMPACT_ATOMS: atom_id res chain seq x y z
N MET A 1 -50.38 -58.63 10.72
CA MET A 1 -49.98 -58.68 9.29
C MET A 1 -49.46 -57.30 8.87
N ARG A 2 -48.21 -57.27 8.35
CA ARG A 2 -47.52 -56.24 7.51
C ARG A 2 -47.99 -54.77 7.52
N TYR A 3 -47.07 -53.89 7.92
CA TYR A 3 -46.88 -52.59 7.26
C TYR A 3 -45.44 -52.52 6.71
N MET A 4 -45.28 -52.60 5.40
CA MET A 4 -44.02 -52.36 4.68
C MET A 4 -43.84 -50.85 4.54
N LYS A 5 -42.81 -50.30 5.19
CA LYS A 5 -42.28 -48.97 4.87
C LYS A 5 -41.63 -49.03 3.49
N GLY A 6 -42.17 -48.26 2.54
CA GLY A 6 -41.53 -47.98 1.27
C GLY A 6 -40.26 -47.16 1.51
N LEU A 7 -39.12 -47.81 1.37
CA LEU A 7 -37.81 -47.17 1.44
C LEU A 7 -37.59 -46.46 0.10
N PHE A 8 -37.85 -45.15 0.05
CA PHE A 8 -37.43 -44.31 -1.07
C PHE A 8 -35.91 -44.37 -1.15
N LYS A 9 -35.41 -45.23 -2.06
CA LYS A 9 -34.00 -45.35 -2.38
C LYS A 9 -33.60 -44.09 -3.15
N GLU A 10 -33.09 -43.11 -2.43
CA GLU A 10 -32.41 -41.93 -2.98
C GLU A 10 -31.36 -42.42 -3.98
N LYS A 11 -31.66 -42.30 -5.29
CA LYS A 11 -30.69 -42.58 -6.35
C LYS A 11 -29.59 -41.53 -6.22
N LYS A 12 -28.45 -41.92 -5.65
CA LYS A 12 -27.22 -41.10 -5.69
C LYS A 12 -26.91 -40.81 -7.16
N ARG A 13 -27.15 -39.58 -7.60
CA ARG A 13 -26.77 -39.09 -8.92
C ARG A 13 -25.26 -38.88 -8.91
N GLY A 14 -24.53 -39.70 -9.65
CA GLY A 14 -23.11 -39.46 -9.93
C GLY A 14 -22.97 -38.29 -10.91
N PHE A 15 -21.87 -37.56 -10.79
CA PHE A 15 -21.55 -36.47 -11.70
C PHE A 15 -21.25 -37.03 -13.09
N THR A 16 -21.86 -36.45 -14.13
CA THR A 16 -21.51 -36.81 -15.51
C THR A 16 -20.23 -36.09 -15.92
N LEU A 17 -19.41 -36.71 -16.79
CA LEU A 17 -18.21 -36.08 -17.35
C LEU A 17 -18.55 -34.77 -18.08
N VAL A 18 -19.75 -34.70 -18.67
CA VAL A 18 -20.25 -33.52 -19.39
C VAL A 18 -20.52 -32.36 -18.43
N GLU A 19 -21.15 -32.61 -17.28
CA GLU A 19 -21.38 -31.56 -16.27
C GLU A 19 -20.05 -30.98 -15.77
N LEU A 20 -19.04 -31.82 -15.55
CA LEU A 20 -17.72 -31.34 -15.13
C LEU A 20 -17.04 -30.49 -16.22
N LEU A 21 -17.15 -30.92 -17.48
CA LEU A 21 -16.58 -30.20 -18.62
C LEU A 21 -17.21 -28.82 -18.77
N VAL A 22 -18.54 -28.71 -18.72
CA VAL A 22 -19.24 -27.43 -18.83
C VAL A 22 -18.81 -26.47 -17.71
N VAL A 23 -18.68 -26.97 -16.47
CA VAL A 23 -18.23 -26.15 -15.34
C VAL A 23 -16.82 -25.60 -15.57
N MET A 24 -15.87 -26.43 -16.01
CA MET A 24 -14.52 -25.96 -16.32
C MET A 24 -14.51 -24.94 -17.46
N THR A 25 -15.31 -25.15 -18.51
CA THR A 25 -15.40 -24.18 -19.62
C THR A 25 -15.90 -22.81 -19.15
N ILE A 26 -16.89 -22.77 -18.26
CA ILE A 26 -17.41 -21.51 -17.71
C ILE A 26 -16.36 -20.84 -16.81
N ILE A 27 -15.67 -21.59 -15.94
CA ILE A 27 -14.62 -21.05 -15.07
C ILE A 27 -13.48 -20.42 -15.89
N LEU A 28 -13.04 -21.09 -16.97
CA LEU A 28 -11.96 -20.58 -17.83
C LEU A 28 -12.35 -19.28 -18.54
N ILE A 29 -13.60 -19.17 -19.00
CA ILE A 29 -14.12 -17.93 -19.59
C ILE A 29 -14.13 -16.82 -18.53
N LEU A 30 -14.67 -17.08 -17.34
CA LEU A 30 -14.76 -16.09 -16.28
C LEU A 30 -13.38 -15.58 -15.82
N ILE A 31 -12.41 -16.48 -15.64
CA ILE A 31 -11.03 -16.09 -15.27
C ILE A 31 -10.38 -15.29 -16.41
N GLY A 32 -10.57 -15.70 -17.67
CA GLY A 32 -10.06 -15.00 -18.84
C GLY A 32 -10.56 -13.56 -18.95
N PHE A 33 -11.81 -13.29 -18.56
CA PHE A 33 -12.36 -11.94 -18.49
C PHE A 33 -11.88 -11.13 -17.26
N LEU A 34 -11.53 -11.80 -16.16
CA LEU A 34 -11.20 -11.15 -14.89
C LEU A 34 -9.71 -10.77 -14.75
N VAL A 35 -8.79 -11.62 -15.21
CA VAL A 35 -7.33 -11.42 -15.12
C VAL A 35 -6.80 -10.12 -15.75
N PRO A 36 -7.23 -9.67 -16.96
CA PRO A 36 -6.61 -8.51 -17.61
C PRO A 36 -6.81 -7.19 -16.85
N LYS A 37 -7.75 -7.11 -15.91
CA LYS A 37 -7.99 -5.90 -15.12
C LYS A 37 -6.93 -5.64 -14.05
N ILE A 38 -6.04 -6.60 -13.76
CA ILE A 38 -5.12 -6.53 -12.61
C ILE A 38 -3.82 -5.74 -12.92
N GLY A 39 -3.51 -5.52 -14.20
CA GLY A 39 -2.19 -5.09 -14.69
C GLY A 39 -1.69 -3.70 -14.28
N GLY A 40 -2.47 -2.88 -13.57
CA GLY A 40 -2.07 -1.54 -13.14
C GLY A 40 -2.22 -1.25 -11.65
N TYR A 41 -2.70 -2.22 -10.85
CA TYR A 41 -2.96 -1.97 -9.43
C TYR A 41 -1.67 -1.75 -8.64
N ARG A 42 -0.56 -2.39 -9.01
CA ARG A 42 0.74 -2.15 -8.36
C ARG A 42 1.22 -0.71 -8.55
N THR A 43 1.24 -0.21 -9.78
CA THR A 43 1.67 1.18 -10.03
C THR A 43 0.77 2.21 -9.33
N LYS A 44 -0.56 1.97 -9.30
CA LYS A 44 -1.50 2.82 -8.57
C LYS A 44 -1.30 2.72 -7.05
N ALA A 45 -1.12 1.52 -6.52
CA ALA A 45 -0.85 1.30 -5.11
C ALA A 45 0.46 1.99 -4.69
N ASN A 46 1.51 1.92 -5.51
CA ASN A 46 2.80 2.54 -5.21
C ASN A 46 2.71 4.06 -5.21
N LYS A 47 1.98 4.64 -6.17
CA LYS A 47 1.69 6.08 -6.16
C LYS A 47 0.89 6.49 -4.92
N LEU A 48 -0.14 5.74 -4.55
CA LEU A 48 -0.95 6.00 -3.36
C LEU A 48 -0.10 5.87 -2.07
N LYS A 49 0.79 4.88 -2.00
CA LYS A 49 1.75 4.72 -0.90
C LYS A 49 2.67 5.94 -0.82
N ALA A 50 3.23 6.41 -1.93
CA ALA A 50 4.09 7.59 -1.99
C ALA A 50 3.37 8.86 -1.53
N GLU A 51 2.15 9.09 -2.00
CA GLU A 51 1.34 10.24 -1.57
C GLU A 51 1.00 10.19 -0.07
N ASN A 52 0.71 9.01 0.47
CA ASN A 52 0.43 8.86 1.90
C ASN A 52 1.68 9.07 2.76
N CYS A 53 2.81 8.50 2.36
CA CYS A 53 4.09 8.70 3.04
C CYS A 53 4.48 10.19 3.04
N ALA A 54 4.38 10.86 1.89
CA ALA A 54 4.61 12.29 1.76
C ALA A 54 3.74 13.13 2.70
N LYS A 55 2.45 12.81 2.82
CA LYS A 55 1.53 13.48 3.77
C LYS A 55 1.91 13.25 5.23
N GLN A 56 2.36 12.05 5.58
CA GLN A 56 2.82 11.75 6.94
C GLN A 56 4.10 12.52 7.27
N ILE A 57 5.08 12.54 6.36
CA ILE A 57 6.32 13.32 6.50
C ILE A 57 5.99 14.81 6.63
N TYR A 58 5.09 15.36 5.82
CA TYR A 58 4.66 16.76 5.94
C TYR A 58 4.04 17.06 7.30
N THR A 59 3.15 16.19 7.79
CA THR A 59 2.52 16.36 9.10
C THR A 59 3.55 16.31 10.22
N ALA A 60 4.53 15.41 10.12
CA ALA A 60 5.64 15.31 11.04
C ALA A 60 6.52 16.58 11.02
N ALA A 61 6.84 17.07 9.83
CA ALA A 61 7.61 18.30 9.68
C ALA A 61 6.90 19.52 10.26
N MET A 62 5.58 19.63 10.07
CA MET A 62 4.79 20.73 10.64
C MET A 62 4.67 20.65 12.16
N CYS A 63 4.58 19.45 12.73
CA CYS A 63 4.64 19.24 14.18
C CYS A 63 6.00 19.72 14.73
N SER A 64 7.09 19.30 14.09
CA SER A 64 8.45 19.73 14.41
C SER A 64 8.63 21.25 14.31
N TYR A 65 8.10 21.87 13.25
CA TYR A 65 8.13 23.32 13.05
C TYR A 65 7.45 24.09 14.18
N GLY A 66 6.30 23.58 14.67
CA GLY A 66 5.58 24.16 15.80
C GLY A 66 6.34 24.05 17.13
N GLU A 67 7.00 22.92 17.39
CA GLU A 67 7.81 22.71 18.60
C GLU A 67 9.08 23.59 18.61
N THR A 68 9.60 23.90 17.43
CA THR A 68 10.92 24.51 17.28
C THR A 68 10.87 26.03 17.06
N ASN A 69 9.79 26.69 17.52
CA ASN A 69 9.55 28.13 17.35
C ASN A 69 9.56 28.61 15.89
N GLY A 70 9.00 27.82 14.98
CA GLY A 70 8.87 28.20 13.57
C GLY A 70 10.16 28.08 12.78
N LYS A 71 10.96 27.05 13.06
CA LYS A 71 12.14 26.69 12.28
C LYS A 71 12.19 25.19 12.05
N PHE A 72 12.59 24.74 10.87
CA PHE A 72 12.92 23.32 10.70
C PHE A 72 14.31 23.05 11.29
N LYS A 73 14.38 22.14 12.27
CA LYS A 73 15.64 21.60 12.79
C LYS A 73 15.76 20.13 12.46
N GLU A 74 16.93 19.74 11.97
CA GLU A 74 17.21 18.38 11.52
C GLU A 74 17.00 17.33 12.63
N ASP A 75 17.46 17.61 13.86
CA ASP A 75 17.37 16.66 14.98
C ASP A 75 15.91 16.33 15.34
N ASN A 76 15.09 17.36 15.55
CA ASN A 76 13.69 17.20 15.92
C ASN A 76 12.88 16.64 14.73
N LEU A 77 13.15 17.09 13.51
CA LEU A 77 12.51 16.57 12.30
C LEU A 77 12.76 15.05 12.13
N LYS A 78 13.99 14.59 12.35
CA LYS A 78 14.36 13.18 12.27
C LYS A 78 13.63 12.34 13.32
N GLU A 79 13.52 12.85 14.54
CA GLU A 79 12.80 12.20 15.63
C GLU A 79 11.29 12.11 15.34
N THR A 80 10.67 13.21 14.92
CA THR A 80 9.23 13.26 14.62
C THR A 80 8.86 12.40 13.42
N ILE A 81 9.70 12.37 12.37
CA ILE A 81 9.50 11.48 11.21
C ILE A 81 9.61 10.01 11.64
N LYS A 82 10.59 9.64 12.48
CA LYS A 82 10.72 8.28 13.00
C LYS A 82 9.49 7.85 13.79
N LEU A 83 8.95 8.75 14.62
CA LEU A 83 7.78 8.49 15.47
C LEU A 83 6.46 8.38 14.68
N LEU A 84 6.25 9.24 13.68
CA LEU A 84 4.95 9.33 12.99
C LEU A 84 4.86 8.50 11.72
N VAL A 85 5.97 8.27 11.03
CA VAL A 85 5.99 7.45 9.81
C VAL A 85 6.27 5.98 10.16
N GLY A 86 6.78 5.69 11.36
CA GLY A 86 7.02 4.33 11.84
C GLY A 86 8.06 3.57 11.01
N VAL A 87 8.95 4.30 10.32
CA VAL A 87 10.06 3.71 9.57
C VAL A 87 11.18 3.42 10.54
N ASP A 88 11.45 2.13 10.73
CA ASP A 88 12.60 1.64 11.49
C ASP A 88 13.87 2.19 10.85
N THR A 89 14.39 3.28 11.42
CA THR A 89 15.74 3.77 11.12
C THR A 89 16.75 2.86 11.80
N GLU A 90 16.72 1.57 11.47
CA GLU A 90 17.68 0.58 11.91
C GLU A 90 18.16 -0.20 10.69
N ALA A 91 19.48 -0.32 10.60
CA ALA A 91 20.20 -0.90 9.49
C ALA A 91 19.74 -2.35 9.24
N ASP A 92 19.08 -2.59 8.10
CA ASP A 92 19.38 -3.63 7.11
C ASP A 92 18.11 -3.96 6.28
N SER A 93 17.59 -2.98 5.55
CA SER A 93 16.77 -3.14 4.33
C SER A 93 16.45 -1.75 3.77
N GLU A 94 16.50 -1.61 2.44
CA GLU A 94 16.54 -0.33 1.72
C GLU A 94 15.22 0.49 1.75
N GLU A 95 14.82 1.01 2.92
CA GLU A 95 13.79 2.04 3.06
C GLU A 95 14.33 3.23 3.87
N THR A 96 15.45 3.80 3.41
CA THR A 96 16.12 4.90 4.11
C THR A 96 15.50 6.24 3.74
N ILE A 97 14.57 6.72 4.58
CA ILE A 97 14.24 8.15 4.59
C ILE A 97 15.53 8.93 4.90
N LYS A 98 16.00 9.75 3.95
CA LYS A 98 17.18 10.60 4.07
C LYS A 98 16.74 12.06 4.09
N ILE A 99 17.21 12.80 5.09
CA ILE A 99 17.02 14.25 5.13
C ILE A 99 18.24 14.85 4.41
N GLU A 100 18.03 15.56 3.30
CA GLU A 100 19.12 16.02 2.42
C GLU A 100 19.49 17.51 2.65
N ASP A 101 18.53 18.39 2.92
CA ASP A 101 18.77 19.82 3.19
C ASP A 101 17.70 20.34 4.16
N VAL A 102 18.11 20.91 5.29
CA VAL A 102 17.22 21.55 6.26
C VAL A 102 17.67 22.99 6.45
N ARG A 103 16.80 23.92 6.08
CA ARG A 103 16.92 25.36 6.26
C ARG A 103 15.82 25.85 7.19
N ASP A 104 15.97 27.06 7.71
CA ASP A 104 15.02 27.65 8.66
C ASP A 104 13.55 27.55 8.18
N ASP A 105 13.28 27.76 6.89
CA ASP A 105 11.92 27.77 6.30
C ASP A 105 11.65 26.63 5.29
N GLU A 106 12.65 25.79 4.96
CA GLU A 106 12.52 24.74 3.94
C GLU A 106 13.23 23.45 4.37
N ALA A 107 12.59 22.29 4.16
CA ALA A 107 13.19 20.99 4.41
C ALA A 107 12.97 20.05 3.22
N ILE A 108 14.04 19.37 2.78
CA ILE A 108 13.98 18.34 1.73
C ILE A 108 14.18 16.98 2.36
N VAL A 109 13.19 16.12 2.20
CA VAL A 109 13.23 14.73 2.67
C VAL A 109 13.13 13.80 1.46
N THR A 110 14.08 12.90 1.30
CA THR A 110 14.06 11.85 0.29
C THR A 110 13.63 10.54 0.94
N PHE A 111 12.79 9.76 0.29
CA PHE A 111 12.37 8.44 0.76
C PHE A 111 12.25 7.46 -0.40
N VAL A 112 12.45 6.17 -0.12
CA VAL A 112 12.40 5.09 -1.11
C VAL A 112 11.15 4.25 -0.89
N ILE A 113 10.45 3.91 -1.97
CA ILE A 113 9.32 2.95 -1.94
C ILE A 113 9.47 2.00 -3.11
N GLU A 114 9.58 0.70 -2.83
CA GLU A 114 9.64 -0.38 -3.84
C GLU A 114 10.57 -0.01 -5.02
N ASP A 115 11.84 0.29 -4.71
CA ASP A 115 12.93 0.63 -5.64
C ASP A 115 12.81 1.99 -6.36
N LYS A 116 11.84 2.83 -6.00
CA LYS A 116 11.71 4.21 -6.51
C LYS A 116 12.07 5.25 -5.47
N ASN A 117 12.85 6.25 -5.87
CA ASN A 117 13.23 7.39 -5.05
C ASN A 117 12.22 8.53 -5.21
N TYR A 118 11.74 9.05 -4.10
CA TYR A 118 10.87 10.22 -4.05
C TYR A 118 11.54 11.29 -3.19
N SER A 119 11.39 12.54 -3.59
CA SER A 119 11.83 13.70 -2.80
C SER A 119 10.64 14.59 -2.50
N ILE A 120 10.43 14.91 -1.23
CA ILE A 120 9.45 15.88 -0.78
C ILE A 120 10.17 17.16 -0.34
N GLY A 121 9.83 18.27 -0.98
CA GLY A 121 10.20 19.61 -0.51
C GLY A 121 9.08 20.16 0.36
N ILE A 122 9.41 20.55 1.59
CA ILE A 122 8.47 21.07 2.58
C ILE A 122 8.81 22.52 2.85
N ASN A 123 7.81 23.40 2.78
CA ASN A 123 7.91 24.81 3.09
C ASN A 123 6.68 25.20 3.96
N LYS A 124 6.68 26.39 4.57
CA LYS A 124 5.55 26.94 5.34
C LYS A 124 4.24 27.04 4.55
N ASP A 125 4.35 27.17 3.23
CA ASP A 125 3.20 27.30 2.32
C ASP A 125 2.65 25.93 1.83
N GLY A 126 3.35 24.82 2.08
CA GLY A 126 2.91 23.48 1.68
C GLY A 126 4.05 22.48 1.41
N TYR A 127 3.74 21.42 0.67
CA TYR A 127 4.73 20.43 0.23
C TYR A 127 4.64 20.12 -1.25
N GLU A 128 5.78 19.85 -1.87
CA GLU A 128 5.91 19.39 -3.24
C GLU A 128 6.55 18.01 -3.29
N LEU A 129 5.83 17.02 -3.84
CA LEU A 129 6.37 15.68 -4.08
C LEU A 129 6.95 15.60 -5.50
N LYS A 130 8.21 15.19 -5.62
CA LYS A 130 8.92 14.97 -6.88
C LYS A 130 9.38 13.52 -6.96
N ASP A 131 9.16 12.90 -8.11
CA ASP A 131 9.69 11.57 -8.48
C ASP A 131 11.11 11.82 -9.04
N LYS A 132 12.13 11.13 -8.50
CA LYS A 132 13.56 11.36 -8.79
C LYS A 132 14.12 10.32 -9.75
#